data_AF-A0A2S9FIT7-F1
#
_entry.id   AF-A0A2S9FIT7-F1
#
_cell.length_a   1.000
_cell.length_b   1.000
_cell.length_c   1.000
_cell.angle_alpha   90.00
_cell.angle_beta   90.00
_cell.angle_gamma   90.00
#
_symmetry.space_group_name_H-M   'P 1'
#
loop_
_entity.id
_entity.type
_entity.pdbx_description
1 polymer ?
#
loop_
_entity_poly.entity_id
_entity_poly.type
_entity_poly.pdbx_seq_one_letter_code
_entity_poly.pdbx_strand_id
1 'polypeptide(L)'
;MSANDREFDIVLYGASGFVGKLTAQYLAAATSGARIALAGRSTDRLLAVRDTLPEAAQDWPLIVADASQPSTLNALAASTRVVVTTVGPYLRYGLP
;
A
#
# COMPACT_ATOMS: atom_id res chain seq x y z
N MET A 1 16.48 -16.06 -1.13
CA MET A 1 15.49 -15.35 -1.95
C MET A 1 16.23 -14.24 -2.70
N SER A 2 16.45 -14.39 -3.99
CA SER A 2 17.03 -13.33 -4.82
C SER A 2 16.02 -12.17 -4.94
N ALA A 3 16.50 -10.93 -4.99
CA ALA A 3 15.67 -9.72 -5.03
C ALA A 3 14.66 -9.64 -6.21
N ASN A 4 14.73 -10.55 -7.18
CA ASN A 4 13.85 -10.62 -8.35
C ASN A 4 12.53 -11.39 -8.15
N ASP A 5 12.23 -11.90 -6.95
CA ASP A 5 11.06 -12.78 -6.72
C ASP A 5 9.93 -12.10 -5.90
N ARG A 6 10.00 -10.78 -5.71
CA ARG A 6 8.95 -10.02 -5.03
C ARG A 6 7.85 -9.67 -6.03
N GLU A 7 6.59 -9.93 -5.67
CA GLU A 7 5.40 -9.67 -6.49
C GLU A 7 5.18 -8.18 -6.74
N PHE A 8 5.47 -7.33 -5.75
CA PHE A 8 5.26 -5.89 -5.84
C PHE A 8 6.56 -5.12 -5.72
N ASP A 9 6.68 -4.06 -6.51
CA ASP A 9 7.75 -3.10 -6.37
C ASP A 9 7.44 -2.14 -5.22
N ILE A 10 6.18 -1.70 -5.11
CA ILE A 10 5.72 -0.79 -4.06
C ILE A 10 4.39 -1.29 -3.49
N VAL A 11 4.29 -1.33 -2.16
CA VAL A 11 2.99 -1.40 -1.47
C VAL A 11 2.78 -0.17 -0.61
N LEU A 12 1.66 0.52 -0.82
CA LEU A 12 1.23 1.65 -0.02
C LEU A 12 0.36 1.16 1.15
N TYR A 13 0.95 1.02 2.34
CA TYR A 13 0.24 0.62 3.55
C TYR A 13 -0.38 1.82 4.27
N GLY A 14 -1.70 1.79 4.48
CA GLY A 14 -2.47 2.92 4.99
C GLY A 14 -3.13 3.76 3.89
N ALA A 15 -3.31 3.18 2.70
CA ALA A 15 -3.81 3.86 1.50
C ALA A 15 -5.18 4.55 1.69
N SER A 16 -6.06 4.02 2.55
CA SER A 16 -7.37 4.63 2.82
C SER A 16 -7.33 5.85 3.76
N GLY A 17 -6.18 6.15 4.36
CA GLY A 17 -5.98 7.32 5.23
C GLY A 17 -5.85 8.62 4.42
N PHE A 18 -5.88 9.77 5.11
CA PHE A 18 -5.80 11.08 4.45
C PHE A 18 -4.53 11.22 3.59
N VAL A 19 -3.36 11.01 4.19
CA VAL A 19 -2.07 11.05 3.47
C VAL A 19 -2.00 9.91 2.44
N GLY A 20 -2.48 8.72 2.79
CA GLY A 20 -2.50 7.56 1.90
C GLY A 20 -3.21 7.83 0.57
N LYS A 21 -4.36 8.50 0.60
CA LYS A 21 -5.09 8.87 -0.63
C LYS A 21 -4.28 9.80 -1.54
N LEU A 22 -3.64 10.82 -0.96
CA LEU A 22 -2.79 11.76 -1.69
C LEU A 22 -1.55 11.06 -2.26
N THR A 23 -0.94 10.16 -1.49
CA THR A 23 0.20 9.35 -1.94
C THR A 23 -0.21 8.41 -3.07
N ALA A 24 -1.38 7.79 -3.02
CA ALA A 24 -1.89 6.92 -4.09
C ALA A 24 -2.06 7.71 -5.40
N GLN A 25 -2.65 8.91 -5.34
CA GLN A 25 -2.79 9.80 -6.49
C GLN A 25 -1.43 10.21 -7.06
N TYR A 26 -0.48 10.56 -6.20
CA TYR A 26 0.89 10.90 -6.63
C TYR A 26 1.57 9.73 -7.32
N LEU A 27 1.52 8.52 -6.74
CA LEU A 27 2.12 7.33 -7.33
C LEU A 27 1.52 7.01 -8.70
N ALA A 28 0.19 7.14 -8.83
CA ALA A 28 -0.51 6.88 -10.09
C ALA A 28 -0.12 7.86 -11.20
N ALA A 29 0.27 9.09 -10.85
CA ALA A 29 0.71 10.10 -11.81
C ALA A 29 2.22 10.05 -12.10
N ALA A 30 3.05 9.71 -11.11
CA ALA A 30 4.50 9.81 -11.19
C ALA A 30 5.20 8.54 -11.67
N THR A 31 4.54 7.38 -11.55
CA THR A 31 5.16 6.09 -11.86
C THR A 31 4.52 5.44 -13.08
N SER A 32 5.36 5.03 -14.03
CA SER A 32 4.96 4.15 -15.13
C SER A 32 5.66 2.78 -14.99
N GLY A 33 4.89 1.71 -15.14
CA GLY A 33 5.42 0.34 -15.21
C GLY A 33 5.83 -0.33 -13.90
N ALA A 34 5.69 0.32 -12.74
CA ALA A 34 5.90 -0.36 -11.47
C ALA A 34 4.67 -1.18 -11.06
N ARG A 35 4.90 -2.34 -10.43
CA ARG A 35 3.85 -3.17 -9.85
C ARG A 35 3.49 -2.64 -8.47
N ILE A 36 2.38 -1.91 -8.38
CA ILE A 36 1.92 -1.22 -7.17
C ILE A 36 0.67 -1.89 -6.61
N ALA A 37 0.60 -2.02 -5.29
CA ALA A 37 -0.61 -2.43 -4.57
C ALA A 37 -0.97 -1.49 -3.42
N LEU A 38 -2.27 -1.40 -3.13
CA LEU A 38 -2.82 -0.61 -2.02
C LEU A 38 -3.11 -1.51 -0.84
N ALA A 39 -2.63 -1.16 0.35
CA ALA A 39 -2.81 -1.96 1.55
C ALA A 39 -3.48 -1.21 2.71
N GLY A 40 -4.28 -1.95 3.48
CA GLY A 40 -5.01 -1.43 4.62
C GLY A 40 -5.95 -2.47 5.24
N ARG A 41 -6.70 -2.09 6.27
CA ARG A 41 -7.52 -3.03 7.06
C ARG A 41 -8.89 -3.38 6.43
N SER A 42 -9.30 -2.68 5.39
CA SER A 42 -10.66 -2.76 4.86
C SER A 42 -10.64 -2.70 3.35
N THR A 43 -10.93 -3.81 2.70
CA THR A 43 -10.97 -3.94 1.24
C THR A 43 -11.91 -2.91 0.62
N ASP A 44 -13.11 -2.72 1.17
CA ASP A 44 -14.09 -1.75 0.65
C ASP A 44 -13.54 -0.31 0.63
N ARG A 45 -12.81 0.08 1.69
CA ARG A 45 -12.18 1.40 1.73
C ARG A 45 -11.01 1.53 0.78
N LEU A 46 -10.30 0.43 0.49
CA LEU A 46 -9.24 0.41 -0.50
C LEU A 46 -9.80 0.47 -1.93
N LEU A 47 -10.89 -0.26 -2.20
CA LEU A 47 -11.65 -0.18 -3.45
C LEU A 47 -12.10 1.26 -3.70
N ALA A 48 -12.76 1.88 -2.72
CA ALA A 48 -13.19 3.26 -2.84
C ALA A 48 -12.05 4.26 -3.12
N VAL A 49 -10.84 4.01 -2.65
CA VAL A 49 -9.67 4.83 -3.03
C VAL A 49 -9.25 4.53 -4.46
N ARG A 50 -9.10 3.26 -4.81
CA ARG A 50 -8.68 2.83 -6.16
C ARG A 50 -9.62 3.38 -7.23
N ASP A 51 -10.92 3.34 -6.98
CA ASP A 51 -11.96 3.85 -7.89
C ASP A 51 -11.82 5.37 -8.16
N THR A 52 -11.14 6.12 -7.28
CA THR A 52 -10.85 7.56 -7.50
C THR A 52 -9.55 7.84 -8.26
N LEU A 53 -8.75 6.81 -8.55
CA LEU A 53 -7.45 6.97 -9.21
C LEU A 53 -7.59 7.01 -10.75
N PRO A 54 -6.58 7.48 -11.48
CA PRO A 54 -6.54 7.36 -12.93
C PRO A 54 -6.62 5.90 -13.41
N GLU A 55 -6.99 5.70 -14.68
CA GLU A 55 -7.16 4.38 -15.30
C GLU A 55 -5.96 3.45 -15.08
N ALA A 56 -4.73 3.97 -15.17
CA ALA A 56 -3.49 3.23 -14.96
C ALA A 56 -3.31 2.63 -13.54
N ALA A 57 -4.19 2.98 -12.60
CA ALA A 57 -4.17 2.48 -11.24
C ALA A 57 -5.45 1.73 -10.83
N GLN A 58 -6.41 1.59 -11.74
CA GLN A 58 -7.68 0.92 -11.46
C GLN A 58 -7.53 -0.60 -11.30
N ASP A 59 -6.47 -1.18 -11.83
CA ASP A 59 -6.12 -2.59 -11.72
C ASP A 59 -5.17 -2.92 -10.56
N TRP A 60 -4.73 -1.90 -9.79
CA TRP A 60 -3.82 -2.13 -8.68
C TRP A 60 -4.41 -3.13 -7.66
N PRO A 61 -3.65 -4.16 -7.27
CA PRO A 61 -4.11 -5.14 -6.29
C PRO A 61 -4.35 -4.51 -4.92
N LEU A 62 -5.32 -5.09 -4.19
CA LEU A 62 -5.70 -4.65 -2.85
C LEU A 62 -5.28 -5.70 -1.83
N ILE A 63 -4.50 -5.28 -0.83
CA ILE A 63 -3.94 -6.17 0.19
C ILE A 63 -4.57 -5.82 1.54
N VAL A 64 -5.21 -6.80 2.18
CA VAL A 64 -5.67 -6.65 3.56
C VAL A 64 -4.49 -6.85 4.50
N ALA A 65 -4.15 -5.82 5.26
CA ALA A 65 -3.06 -5.84 6.23
C ALA A 65 -3.44 -5.07 7.50
N ASP A 66 -3.17 -5.67 8.67
CA ASP A 66 -3.52 -5.14 9.97
C ASP A 66 -2.33 -5.25 10.94
N ALA A 67 -1.93 -4.12 11.52
CA ALA A 67 -0.84 -4.07 12.48
C ALA A 67 -1.13 -4.81 13.79
N SER A 68 -2.41 -5.07 14.10
CA SER A 68 -2.80 -5.97 15.20
C SER A 68 -2.61 -7.45 14.87
N GLN A 69 -2.32 -7.80 13.62
CA GLN A 69 -2.09 -9.16 13.14
C GLN A 69 -0.74 -9.25 12.40
N PRO A 70 0.38 -9.43 13.14
CA PRO A 70 1.74 -9.39 12.57
C PRO A 70 1.99 -10.33 11.39
N SER A 71 1.28 -11.46 11.32
CA SER A 71 1.35 -12.38 10.18
C SER A 71 0.96 -11.73 8.85
N THR A 72 -0.02 -10.82 8.86
CA THR A 72 -0.45 -10.09 7.66
C THR A 72 0.61 -9.10 7.19
N LEU A 73 1.31 -8.43 8.12
CA LEU A 73 2.41 -7.54 7.80
C LEU A 73 3.64 -8.30 7.29
N ASN A 74 3.93 -9.48 7.87
CA ASN A 74 5.01 -10.33 7.40
C ASN A 74 4.78 -10.80 5.96
N ALA A 75 3.54 -11.20 5.63
CA ALA A 75 3.19 -11.59 4.27
C ALA A 75 3.35 -10.42 3.28
N LEU A 76 2.84 -9.23 3.64
CA LEU A 76 2.98 -8.01 2.84
C LEU A 76 4.46 -7.65 2.60
N ALA A 77 5.28 -7.65 3.66
CA ALA A 77 6.71 -7.35 3.55
C ALA A 77 7.46 -8.42 2.74
N ALA A 78 7.02 -9.68 2.81
CA ALA A 78 7.59 -10.76 2.02
C ALA A 78 7.18 -10.71 0.53
N SER A 79 6.09 -10.07 0.16
CA SER A 79 5.69 -9.92 -1.25
C SER A 79 6.29 -8.69 -1.93
N THR A 80 6.95 -7.79 -1.19
CA THR A 80 7.21 -6.42 -1.65
C THR A 80 8.66 -6.00 -1.53
N ARG A 81 9.13 -5.18 -2.48
CA ARG A 81 10.46 -4.56 -2.44
C ARG A 81 10.50 -3.33 -1.54
N VAL A 82 9.52 -2.43 -1.66
CA VAL A 82 9.41 -1.20 -0.86
C VAL A 82 8.01 -1.08 -0.24
N VAL A 83 7.95 -0.89 1.08
CA VAL A 83 6.70 -0.55 1.78
C VAL A 83 6.70 0.94 2.09
N VAL A 84 5.71 1.65 1.55
CA VAL A 84 5.43 3.04 1.91
C VAL A 84 4.32 3.04 2.93
N THR A 85 4.62 3.38 4.19
CA THR A 85 3.60 3.44 5.24
C THR A 85 3.10 4.86 5.46
N THR A 86 1.78 5.01 5.49
CA THR A 86 1.06 6.21 5.95
C THR A 86 0.16 5.87 7.14
N VAL A 87 0.44 4.76 7.83
CA VAL A 87 -0.33 4.31 9.00
C VAL A 87 0.07 5.12 10.22
N GLY A 88 -0.86 5.93 10.70
CA GLY A 88 -0.77 6.59 11.98
C GLY A 88 -1.41 5.79 13.12
N PRO A 89 -1.46 6.36 14.34
CA PRO A 89 -0.94 7.67 14.72
C PRO A 89 0.56 7.66 15.00
N TYR A 90 1.35 8.34 14.17
CA TYR A 90 2.81 8.49 14.35
C TYR A 90 3.17 9.15 15.69
N LEU A 91 2.31 10.02 16.21
CA LEU A 91 2.49 10.60 17.55
C LEU A 91 2.57 9.55 18.67
N ARG A 92 1.98 8.37 18.48
CA ARG A 92 2.01 7.28 19.47
C ARG A 92 2.98 6.16 19.09
N TYR A 93 3.20 5.93 17.80
CA TYR A 93 3.88 4.73 17.30
C TYR A 93 5.00 5.02 16.28
N GLY A 94 5.35 6.29 16.06
CA GLY A 94 6.26 6.72 15.00
C GLY A 94 7.69 7.03 15.45
N LEU A 95 7.98 6.94 16.74
CA LEU A 95 9.32 7.13 17.28
C LEU A 95 10.01 5.75 17.44
N PRO A 96 11.31 5.64 17.13
CA PRO A 96 12.09 4.40 17.28
C PRO A 96 12.31 4.00 18.74
#